data_AF-A0A957W6B8-F1
#
_entry.id   AF-A0A957W6B8-F1
#
_cell.length_a   1.000
_cell.length_b   1.000
_cell.length_c   1.000
_cell.angle_alpha   90.00
_cell.angle_beta   90.00
_cell.angle_gamma   90.00
#
_symmetry.space_group_name_H-M   'P 1'
#
loop_
_entity.id
_entity.type
_entity.pdbx_description
1 polymer ?
#
loop_
_entity_poly.entity_id
_entity_poly.type
_entity_poly.pdbx_seq_one_letter_code
_entity_poly.pdbx_strand_id
1 'polypeptide(L)'
;MSAIPSESDLSNEQVGHASSVPQRRRVMTERMQSFLLLLPSLIVIAIFVYFFISTTLYVSLSNWRTLKRDLTLREPVYQTYVDMFAMPRFQADLRNTLVFTIVFMTFAILLGLTLAILLDRKIFGSTVFRNMFLFPYALSFVVTGVAWRWIFNPETGINLFFEIFGINALLTQFGLEPLQPGWITD
;
A
#
# COMPACT_ATOMS: atom_id res chain seq x y z
N MET A 1 -67.02 48.02 -0.44
CA MET A 1 -66.22 49.25 -0.31
C MET A 1 -64.98 48.90 0.50
N SER A 2 -63.96 48.32 -0.13
CA SER A 2 -62.69 47.92 0.48
C SER A 2 -61.58 48.61 -0.29
N ALA A 3 -60.92 49.59 0.33
CA ALA A 3 -59.88 50.38 -0.30
C ALA A 3 -58.68 49.51 -0.65
N ILE A 4 -58.26 49.54 -1.92
CA ILE A 4 -57.03 48.89 -2.40
C ILE A 4 -55.86 49.78 -1.96
N PRO A 5 -54.85 49.25 -1.24
CA PRO A 5 -53.68 50.02 -0.82
C PRO A 5 -52.89 50.56 -2.01
N SER A 6 -52.36 51.78 -1.91
CA SER A 6 -51.61 52.45 -2.97
C SER A 6 -50.15 51.96 -3.03
N GLU A 7 -49.53 51.90 -4.22
CA GLU A 7 -48.15 51.39 -4.42
C GLU A 7 -47.08 52.13 -3.57
N SER A 8 -47.35 53.36 -3.13
CA SER A 8 -46.45 54.09 -2.24
C SER A 8 -46.35 53.48 -0.83
N ASP A 9 -47.40 52.82 -0.34
CA ASP A 9 -47.37 52.14 0.97
C ASP A 9 -46.50 50.87 0.94
N LEU A 10 -46.53 50.13 -0.17
CA LEU A 10 -45.73 48.91 -0.36
C LEU A 10 -44.22 49.22 -0.46
N SER A 11 -43.86 50.41 -0.94
CA SER A 11 -42.47 50.84 -1.05
C SER A 11 -41.85 51.25 0.30
N ASN A 12 -42.68 51.68 1.25
CA ASN A 12 -42.23 52.24 2.53
C ASN A 12 -42.11 51.17 3.65
N GLU A 13 -42.73 50.01 3.45
CA GLU A 13 -42.63 48.85 4.36
C GLU A 13 -41.34 48.02 4.16
N GLN A 14 -40.62 48.21 3.06
CA GLN A 14 -39.42 47.43 2.71
C GLN A 14 -38.10 48.06 3.22
N VAL A 15 -38.14 49.25 3.84
CA VAL A 15 -36.92 49.99 4.24
C VAL A 15 -36.58 49.84 5.74
N GLY A 16 -37.43 49.17 6.52
CA GLY A 16 -37.19 48.89 7.93
C GLY A 16 -36.52 47.52 8.15
N HIS A 17 -35.29 47.54 8.69
CA HIS A 17 -34.56 46.39 9.28
C HIS A 17 -33.63 45.56 8.36
N ALA A 18 -32.75 46.23 7.61
CA ALA A 18 -31.41 45.66 7.37
C ALA A 18 -30.50 45.93 8.58
N SER A 19 -30.85 45.39 9.75
CA SER A 19 -29.94 45.37 10.89
C SER A 19 -28.80 44.40 10.57
N SER A 20 -27.64 44.95 10.22
CA SER A 20 -26.38 44.22 10.08
C SER A 20 -26.01 43.58 11.42
N VAL A 21 -26.39 42.32 11.62
CA VAL A 21 -25.94 41.52 12.77
C VAL A 21 -24.42 41.39 12.68
N PRO A 22 -23.64 41.80 13.70
CA PRO A 22 -22.20 41.68 13.67
C PRO A 22 -21.82 40.20 13.83
N GLN A 23 -21.67 39.49 12.72
CA GLN A 23 -21.31 38.08 12.66
C GLN A 23 -19.81 37.83 12.91
N ARG A 24 -19.22 38.53 13.89
CA ARG A 24 -17.75 38.53 14.12
C ARG A 24 -17.29 37.69 15.30
N ARG A 25 -18.20 37.03 16.02
CA ARG A 25 -17.88 36.27 17.25
C ARG A 25 -17.93 34.75 17.11
N ARG A 26 -18.34 34.20 15.95
CA ARG A 26 -18.47 32.73 15.75
C ARG A 26 -17.20 32.02 15.25
N VAL A 27 -16.30 32.74 14.57
CA VAL A 27 -15.13 32.10 13.92
C VAL A 27 -14.13 31.48 14.92
N MET A 28 -13.97 32.08 16.11
CA MET A 28 -13.09 31.50 17.15
C MET A 28 -13.69 30.27 17.83
N THR A 29 -15.00 30.24 18.03
CA THR A 29 -15.70 29.08 18.61
C THR A 29 -15.75 27.92 17.62
N GLU A 30 -15.95 28.21 16.33
CA GLU A 30 -15.93 27.21 15.26
C GLU A 30 -14.54 26.56 15.14
N ARG A 31 -13.44 27.34 15.19
CA ARG A 31 -12.08 26.78 15.19
C ARG A 31 -11.80 25.87 16.38
N MET A 32 -12.24 26.28 17.58
CA MET A 32 -12.08 25.48 18.79
C MET A 32 -12.91 24.18 18.72
N GLN A 33 -14.14 24.24 18.20
CA GLN A 33 -15.00 23.08 17.99
C GLN A 33 -14.43 22.13 16.93
N SER A 34 -13.90 22.64 15.81
CA SER A 34 -13.19 21.83 14.82
C SER A 34 -11.95 21.16 15.41
N PHE A 35 -11.18 21.86 16.25
CA PHE A 35 -10.02 21.26 16.91
C PHE A 35 -10.41 20.17 17.91
N LEU A 36 -11.49 20.37 18.68
CA LEU A 36 -11.99 19.38 19.64
C LEU A 36 -12.47 18.09 18.93
N LEU A 37 -13.06 18.21 17.73
CA LEU A 37 -13.49 17.08 16.91
C LEU A 37 -12.31 16.30 16.30
N LEU A 38 -11.21 16.99 15.98
CA LEU A 38 -9.98 16.38 15.46
C LEU A 38 -9.06 15.82 16.57
N LEU A 39 -9.21 16.31 17.80
CA LEU A 39 -8.40 15.92 18.95
C LEU A 39 -8.35 14.39 19.17
N PRO A 40 -9.48 13.64 19.18
CA PRO A 40 -9.43 12.20 19.40
C PRO A 40 -8.68 11.44 18.29
N SER A 41 -8.83 11.83 17.02
CA SER A 41 -8.07 11.19 15.94
C SER A 41 -6.57 11.53 16.01
N LEU A 42 -6.24 12.78 16.35
CA LEU A 42 -4.85 13.21 16.56
C LEU A 42 -4.19 12.48 17.73
N ILE A 43 -4.90 12.25 18.83
CA ILE A 43 -4.39 11.48 19.97
C ILE A 43 -4.09 10.04 19.56
N VAL A 44 -5.02 9.38 18.85
CA VAL A 44 -4.81 8.00 18.39
C VAL A 44 -3.60 7.93 17.47
N ILE A 45 -3.44 8.87 16.55
CA ILE A 45 -2.26 8.92 15.65
C ILE A 45 -0.98 9.19 16.46
N ALA A 46 -1.00 10.11 17.43
CA ALA A 46 0.13 10.39 18.31
C ALA A 46 0.62 9.13 19.06
N ILE A 47 -0.32 8.37 19.63
CA ILE A 47 -0.01 7.21 20.46
C ILE A 47 0.33 5.96 19.62
N PHE A 48 -0.36 5.72 18.51
CA PHE A 48 -0.15 4.48 17.75
C PHE A 48 0.86 4.62 16.62
N VAL A 49 1.03 5.82 16.05
CA VAL A 49 1.98 6.05 14.97
C VAL A 49 3.26 6.65 15.53
N TYR A 50 3.19 7.83 16.12
CA TYR A 50 4.40 8.57 16.49
C TYR A 50 5.15 7.93 17.66
N PHE A 51 4.47 7.42 18.67
CA PHE A 51 5.13 6.71 19.77
C PHE A 51 5.81 5.40 19.31
N PHE A 52 5.18 4.62 18.42
CA PHE A 52 5.81 3.41 17.85
C PHE A 52 7.01 3.73 16.95
N ILE A 53 6.91 4.78 16.14
CA ILE A 53 8.05 5.27 15.33
C ILE A 53 9.19 5.70 16.25
N SER A 54 8.89 6.50 17.29
CA SER A 54 9.88 7.00 18.23
C SER A 54 10.58 5.86 18.98
N THR A 55 9.82 4.85 19.40
CA THR A 55 10.37 3.65 20.04
C THR A 55 11.24 2.85 19.08
N THR A 56 10.82 2.70 17.82
CA THR A 56 11.60 1.99 16.79
C THR A 56 12.91 2.72 16.50
N LEU A 57 12.88 4.06 16.42
CA LEU A 57 14.08 4.88 16.26
C LEU A 57 15.01 4.75 17.47
N TYR A 58 14.47 4.84 18.69
CA TYR A 58 15.26 4.65 19.92
C TYR A 58 15.94 3.27 19.95
N VAL A 59 15.19 2.22 19.58
CA VAL A 59 15.73 0.84 19.51
C VAL A 59 16.77 0.71 18.40
N SER A 60 16.57 1.32 17.24
CA SER A 60 17.53 1.30 16.13
C SER A 60 18.88 1.93 16.48
N LEU A 61 18.91 2.86 17.45
CA LEU A 61 20.12 3.53 17.95
C LEU A 61 20.74 2.84 19.17
N SER A 62 20.04 1.87 19.77
CA SER A 62 20.51 1.11 20.92
C SER A 62 21.45 -0.04 20.52
N ASN A 63 22.27 -0.52 21.46
CA ASN A 63 23.21 -1.64 21.24
C ASN A 63 22.53 -3.03 21.27
N TRP A 64 21.28 -3.12 20.83
CA TRP A 64 20.51 -4.36 20.90
C TRP A 64 20.87 -5.31 19.74
N ARG A 65 22.01 -6.02 19.86
CA ARG A 65 22.49 -6.98 18.84
C ARG A 65 22.17 -8.45 19.13
N THR A 66 21.83 -8.79 20.38
CA THR A 66 21.70 -10.18 20.85
C THR A 66 20.42 -10.36 21.68
N LEU A 67 20.07 -11.61 22.01
CA LEU A 67 18.96 -11.98 22.92
C LEU A 67 18.99 -11.27 24.28
N LYS A 68 20.14 -10.68 24.67
CA LYS A 68 20.22 -9.81 25.85
C LYS A 68 19.80 -8.39 25.46
N ARG A 69 18.71 -7.93 26.06
CA ARG A 69 18.21 -6.57 25.92
C ARG A 69 19.23 -5.59 26.48
N ASP A 70 19.88 -4.85 25.60
CA ASP A 70 20.74 -3.73 25.95
C ASP A 70 20.17 -2.46 25.30
N LEU A 71 19.52 -1.64 26.12
CA LEU A 71 18.92 -0.36 25.71
C LEU A 71 19.88 0.81 25.90
N THR A 72 21.16 0.55 26.21
CA THR A 72 22.15 1.62 26.21
C THR A 72 22.35 2.14 24.80
N LEU A 73 22.43 3.48 24.71
CA LEU A 73 22.74 4.14 23.45
C LEU A 73 24.14 3.71 23.04
N ARG A 74 24.26 3.27 21.78
CA ARG A 74 25.55 2.89 21.24
C ARG A 74 26.34 4.17 20.98
N GLU A 75 27.57 4.23 21.47
CA GLU A 75 28.49 5.33 21.18
C GLU A 75 29.59 4.82 20.23
N PRO A 76 29.72 5.37 19.01
CA PRO A 76 28.91 6.42 18.40
C PRO A 76 27.56 5.91 17.87
N VAL A 77 26.53 6.77 17.93
CA VAL A 77 25.12 6.46 17.60
C VAL A 77 24.93 5.95 16.16
N TYR A 78 25.79 6.36 15.23
CA TYR A 78 25.73 5.96 13.82
C TYR A 78 26.46 4.64 13.51
N GLN A 79 27.20 4.07 14.47
CA GLN A 79 28.02 2.86 14.24
C GLN A 79 27.18 1.67 13.81
N THR A 80 25.94 1.56 14.30
CA THR A 80 25.01 0.49 13.91
C THR A 80 24.73 0.49 12.41
N TYR A 81 24.55 1.66 11.80
CA TYR A 81 24.33 1.76 10.37
C TYR A 81 25.62 1.45 9.59
N VAL A 82 26.77 1.96 10.02
CA VAL A 82 28.07 1.67 9.38
C VAL A 82 28.35 0.18 9.37
N ASP A 83 28.16 -0.50 10.50
CA ASP A 83 28.34 -1.94 10.60
C ASP A 83 27.36 -2.71 9.71
N MET A 84 26.10 -2.28 9.61
CA MET A 84 25.10 -2.88 8.72
C MET A 84 25.49 -2.73 7.25
N PHE A 85 25.90 -1.53 6.82
CA PHE A 85 26.33 -1.30 5.44
C PHE A 85 27.63 -2.03 5.09
N ALA A 86 28.49 -2.33 6.06
CA ALA A 86 29.69 -3.13 5.85
C ALA A 86 29.39 -4.64 5.68
N MET A 87 28.21 -5.13 6.06
CA MET A 87 27.85 -6.54 5.92
C MET A 87 27.52 -6.89 4.46
N PRO A 88 28.23 -7.86 3.83
CA PRO A 88 27.96 -8.24 2.44
C PRO A 88 26.52 -8.73 2.22
N ARG A 89 25.95 -9.42 3.21
CA ARG A 89 24.55 -9.88 3.19
C ARG A 89 23.58 -8.71 3.08
N PHE A 90 23.78 -7.65 3.85
CA PHE A 90 22.91 -6.47 3.81
C PHE A 90 22.98 -5.76 2.45
N GLN A 91 24.17 -5.67 1.86
CA GLN A 91 24.33 -5.11 0.51
C GLN A 91 23.63 -5.96 -0.56
N ALA A 92 23.74 -7.29 -0.45
CA ALA A 92 23.03 -8.23 -1.34
C ALA A 92 21.51 -8.11 -1.18
N ASP A 93 21.01 -8.07 0.06
CA ASP A 93 19.59 -7.92 0.36
C ASP A 93 19.05 -6.58 -0.18
N LEU A 94 19.78 -5.48 0.02
CA LEU A 94 19.41 -4.16 -0.49
C LEU A 94 19.32 -4.15 -2.03
N ARG A 95 20.33 -4.70 -2.70
CA ARG A 95 20.32 -4.81 -4.17
C ARG A 95 19.17 -5.68 -4.66
N ASN A 96 18.92 -6.81 -4.01
CA ASN A 96 17.85 -7.72 -4.38
C ASN A 96 16.48 -7.07 -4.19
N THR A 97 16.24 -6.40 -3.06
CA THR A 97 15.00 -5.66 -2.82
C THR A 97 14.81 -4.56 -3.84
N LEU A 98 15.84 -3.75 -4.13
CA LEU A 98 15.73 -2.67 -5.12
C LEU A 98 15.44 -3.20 -6.54
N VAL A 99 16.19 -4.21 -6.98
CA VAL A 99 15.97 -4.83 -8.29
C VAL A 99 14.58 -5.46 -8.36
N PHE A 100 14.18 -6.21 -7.33
CA PHE A 100 12.86 -6.80 -7.24
C PHE A 100 11.77 -5.74 -7.32
N THR A 101 11.84 -4.67 -6.52
CA THR A 101 10.84 -3.60 -6.52
C THR A 101 10.74 -2.90 -7.88
N ILE A 102 11.87 -2.55 -8.50
CA ILE A 102 11.87 -1.86 -9.81
C ILE A 102 11.28 -2.76 -10.89
N VAL A 103 11.75 -4.01 -10.99
CA VAL A 103 11.29 -4.97 -11.99
C VAL A 103 9.81 -5.27 -11.77
N PHE A 104 9.41 -5.60 -10.54
CA PHE A 104 8.03 -5.90 -10.19
C PHE A 104 7.10 -4.72 -10.49
N MET A 105 7.46 -3.51 -10.09
CA MET A 105 6.63 -2.32 -10.31
C MET A 105 6.52 -1.99 -11.82
N THR A 106 7.61 -2.13 -12.57
CA THR A 106 7.61 -1.95 -14.03
C THR A 106 6.67 -2.95 -14.70
N PHE A 107 6.79 -4.25 -14.38
CA PHE A 107 5.90 -5.27 -14.92
C PHE A 107 4.44 -5.07 -14.50
N ALA A 108 4.19 -4.71 -13.25
CA ALA A 108 2.83 -4.46 -12.75
C ALA A 108 2.15 -3.30 -13.49
N ILE A 109 2.87 -2.20 -13.73
CA ILE A 109 2.34 -1.06 -14.49
C ILE A 109 2.12 -1.43 -15.95
N LEU A 110 3.10 -2.08 -16.60
CA LEU A 110 2.98 -2.47 -18.01
C LEU A 110 1.82 -3.45 -18.23
N LEU A 111 1.70 -4.48 -17.39
CA LEU A 111 0.60 -5.43 -17.46
C LEU A 111 -0.72 -4.75 -17.14
N GLY A 112 -0.79 -3.96 -16.05
CA GLY A 112 -2.01 -3.23 -15.67
C GLY A 112 -2.51 -2.30 -16.78
N LEU A 113 -1.61 -1.57 -17.43
CA LEU A 113 -1.94 -0.69 -18.55
C LEU A 113 -2.37 -1.49 -19.79
N THR A 114 -1.66 -2.58 -20.11
CA THR A 114 -2.02 -3.45 -21.24
C THR A 114 -3.41 -4.04 -21.06
N LEU A 115 -3.71 -4.54 -19.86
CA LEU A 115 -5.03 -5.06 -19.50
C LEU A 115 -6.11 -3.96 -19.56
N ALA A 116 -5.80 -2.75 -19.09
CA ALA A 116 -6.73 -1.62 -19.15
C ALA A 116 -7.08 -1.24 -20.59
N ILE A 117 -6.09 -1.15 -21.48
CA ILE A 117 -6.29 -0.86 -22.91
C ILE A 117 -7.08 -2.00 -23.59
N LEU A 118 -6.80 -3.25 -23.24
CA LEU A 118 -7.50 -4.40 -23.77
C LEU A 118 -8.98 -4.35 -23.37
N LEU A 119 -9.28 -3.98 -22.13
CA LEU A 119 -10.65 -3.86 -21.62
C LEU A 119 -11.42 -2.66 -22.18
N ASP A 120 -10.72 -1.58 -22.55
CA ASP A 120 -11.33 -0.38 -23.16
C ASP A 120 -11.83 -0.64 -24.59
N ARG A 121 -11.15 -1.52 -25.34
CA ARG A 121 -11.68 -2.01 -26.62
C ARG A 121 -12.97 -2.78 -26.31
N LYS A 122 -14.10 -2.41 -26.91
CA LYS A 122 -15.39 -3.11 -26.76
C LYS A 122 -15.30 -4.59 -27.17
N ILE A 123 -14.80 -5.45 -26.28
CA ILE A 123 -14.79 -6.90 -26.47
C ILE A 123 -16.18 -7.43 -26.08
N PHE A 124 -16.79 -8.21 -26.97
CA PHE A 124 -17.94 -9.05 -26.64
C PHE A 124 -17.52 -9.98 -25.48
N GLY A 125 -17.95 -9.67 -24.25
CA GLY A 125 -17.62 -10.45 -23.04
C GLY A 125 -17.01 -9.70 -21.85
N SER A 126 -17.11 -8.36 -21.78
CA SER A 126 -16.47 -7.57 -20.70
C SER A 126 -16.85 -8.01 -19.27
N THR A 127 -18.07 -8.52 -19.07
CA THR A 127 -18.53 -9.06 -17.77
C THR A 127 -17.76 -10.32 -17.34
N VAL A 128 -17.46 -11.23 -18.28
CA VAL A 128 -16.72 -12.47 -17.98
C VAL A 128 -15.26 -12.15 -17.68
N PHE A 129 -14.63 -11.30 -18.49
CA PHE A 129 -13.26 -10.85 -18.25
C PHE A 129 -13.13 -10.14 -16.90
N ARG A 130 -14.05 -9.21 -16.58
CA ARG A 130 -14.04 -8.50 -15.29
C ARG A 130 -14.15 -9.46 -14.11
N ASN A 131 -15.02 -10.46 -14.17
CA ASN A 131 -15.15 -11.45 -13.09
C ASN A 131 -13.90 -12.31 -12.93
N MET A 132 -13.27 -12.73 -14.04
CA MET A 132 -12.04 -13.52 -14.01
C MET A 132 -10.86 -12.74 -13.39
N PHE A 133 -10.75 -11.44 -13.66
CA PHE A 133 -9.73 -10.57 -13.05
C PHE A 133 -10.01 -10.25 -11.58
N LEU A 134 -11.28 -10.15 -11.19
CA LEU A 134 -11.67 -9.89 -9.80
C LEU A 134 -11.52 -11.12 -8.90
N PHE A 135 -11.64 -12.33 -9.47
CA PHE A 135 -11.52 -13.57 -8.72
C PHE A 135 -10.21 -13.70 -7.91
N PRO A 136 -9.01 -13.51 -8.48
CA PRO A 136 -7.77 -13.57 -7.71
C PRO A 136 -7.65 -12.45 -6.67
N TYR A 137 -8.26 -11.28 -6.91
CA TYR A 137 -8.26 -10.18 -5.93
C TYR A 137 -9.10 -10.51 -4.68
N ALA A 138 -10.08 -11.41 -4.80
CA ALA A 138 -10.90 -11.87 -3.69
C ALA A 138 -10.23 -12.98 -2.86
N LEU A 139 -9.13 -13.58 -3.33
CA LEU A 139 -8.41 -14.61 -2.59
C LEU A 139 -7.62 -13.98 -1.44
N SER A 140 -7.56 -14.69 -0.30
CA SER A 140 -6.74 -14.26 0.82
C SER A 140 -5.25 -14.40 0.49
N PHE A 141 -4.41 -13.58 1.14
CA PHE A 141 -2.95 -13.67 1.00
C PHE A 141 -2.43 -15.07 1.38
N VAL A 142 -3.03 -15.71 2.38
CA VAL A 142 -2.66 -17.06 2.83
C VAL A 142 -2.93 -18.10 1.75
N VAL A 143 -4.13 -18.10 1.15
CA VAL A 143 -4.51 -19.07 0.11
C VAL A 143 -3.62 -18.89 -1.12
N THR A 144 -3.38 -17.64 -1.52
CA THR A 144 -2.51 -17.32 -2.65
C THR A 144 -1.08 -17.81 -2.39
N GLY A 145 -0.56 -17.64 -1.17
CA GLY A 145 0.76 -18.15 -0.78
C GLY A 145 0.86 -19.68 -0.84
N VAL A 146 -0.18 -20.40 -0.40
CA VAL A 146 -0.23 -21.87 -0.50
C VAL A 146 -0.31 -22.33 -1.96
N ALA A 147 -1.08 -21.64 -2.80
CA ALA A 147 -1.16 -21.94 -4.23
C ALA A 147 0.20 -21.80 -4.91
N TRP A 148 0.92 -20.71 -4.65
CA TRP A 148 2.29 -20.53 -5.15
C TRP A 148 3.25 -21.59 -4.61
N ARG A 149 3.14 -21.96 -3.33
CA ARG A 149 3.95 -23.04 -2.76
C ARG A 149 3.73 -24.36 -3.48
N TRP A 150 2.50 -24.68 -3.88
CA TRP A 150 2.21 -25.88 -4.67
C TRP A 150 2.73 -25.77 -6.11
N ILE A 151 2.58 -24.62 -6.75
CA ILE A 151 3.09 -24.37 -8.11
C ILE A 151 4.63 -24.53 -8.16
N PHE A 152 5.33 -23.99 -7.17
CA PHE A 152 6.79 -24.07 -7.06
C PHE A 152 7.27 -25.32 -6.31
N ASN A 153 6.38 -26.26 -5.97
CA ASN A 153 6.77 -27.52 -5.38
C ASN A 153 7.48 -28.38 -6.46
N PRO A 154 8.72 -28.82 -6.21
CA PRO A 154 9.49 -29.57 -7.19
C PRO A 154 8.94 -30.97 -7.49
N GLU A 155 8.15 -31.57 -6.59
CA GLU A 155 7.63 -32.94 -6.76
C GLU A 155 6.28 -33.01 -7.48
N THR A 156 5.46 -31.95 -7.40
CA THR A 156 4.04 -32.00 -7.84
C THR A 156 3.56 -30.74 -8.58
N GLY A 157 4.40 -29.72 -8.70
CA GLY A 157 4.05 -28.44 -9.31
C GLY A 157 4.45 -28.34 -10.78
N ILE A 158 5.09 -27.23 -11.14
CA ILE A 158 5.48 -26.92 -12.53
C ILE A 158 6.47 -27.92 -13.13
N ASN A 159 7.19 -28.69 -12.29
CA ASN A 159 8.10 -29.73 -12.76
C ASN A 159 7.39 -30.89 -13.45
N LEU A 160 6.23 -31.30 -12.93
CA LEU A 160 5.40 -32.31 -13.59
C LEU A 160 4.90 -31.79 -14.94
N PHE A 161 4.64 -30.49 -15.06
CA PHE A 161 4.31 -29.88 -16.35
C PHE A 161 5.50 -29.98 -17.32
N PHE A 162 6.73 -29.70 -16.90
CA PHE A 162 7.92 -29.86 -17.76
C PHE A 162 8.20 -31.31 -18.16
N GLU A 163 7.89 -32.26 -17.28
CA GLU A 163 7.99 -33.70 -17.56
C GLU A 163 6.90 -34.18 -18.53
N ILE A 164 5.64 -33.80 -18.32
CA ILE A 164 4.51 -34.14 -19.19
C ILE A 164 4.69 -33.55 -20.60
N PHE A 165 5.19 -32.32 -20.72
CA PHE A 165 5.48 -31.69 -22.00
C PHE A 165 6.78 -32.21 -22.66
N GLY A 166 7.49 -33.14 -22.02
CA GLY A 166 8.68 -33.79 -22.58
C GLY A 166 9.89 -32.86 -22.75
N ILE A 167 9.87 -31.68 -22.16
CA ILE A 167 10.94 -30.67 -22.33
C ILE A 167 12.25 -31.20 -21.74
N ASN A 168 12.20 -31.92 -20.61
CA ASN A 168 13.36 -32.59 -20.03
C ASN A 168 13.85 -33.78 -20.89
N ALA A 169 12.95 -34.48 -21.58
CA ALA A 169 13.31 -35.57 -22.50
C ALA A 169 13.99 -35.03 -23.77
N LEU A 170 13.54 -33.88 -24.28
CA LEU A 170 14.19 -33.19 -25.40
C LEU A 170 15.58 -32.64 -25.00
N LEU A 171 15.70 -32.03 -23.82
CA LEU A 171 16.99 -31.48 -23.35
C LEU A 171 18.05 -32.57 -23.12
N THR A 172 17.65 -33.70 -22.54
CA THR A 172 18.53 -34.86 -22.36
C THR A 172 18.91 -35.52 -23.69
N GLN A 173 18.02 -35.51 -24.70
CA GLN A 173 18.36 -35.93 -26.07
C GLN A 173 19.42 -35.02 -26.72
N PHE A 174 19.44 -33.73 -26.38
CA PHE A 174 20.46 -32.78 -26.82
C PHE A 174 21.71 -32.74 -25.91
N GLY A 175 21.82 -33.63 -24.92
CA GLY A 175 22.98 -33.73 -24.03
C GLY A 175 23.07 -32.62 -22.98
N LEU A 176 21.98 -31.90 -22.73
CA LEU A 176 21.88 -30.86 -21.70
C LEU A 176 21.29 -31.45 -20.42
N GLU A 177 21.71 -30.90 -19.27
CA GLU A 177 21.14 -31.28 -17.98
C GLU A 177 19.64 -30.92 -17.96
N PRO A 178 18.79 -31.79 -17.40
CA PRO A 178 17.37 -31.51 -17.27
C PRO A 178 17.15 -30.27 -16.40
N LEU A 179 16.12 -29.49 -16.73
CA LEU A 179 15.75 -28.30 -15.98
C LEU A 179 15.20 -28.74 -14.62
N GLN A 180 16.11 -28.90 -13.66
CA GLN A 180 15.77 -29.05 -12.26
C GLN A 180 15.89 -27.67 -11.59
N PRO A 181 14.80 -27.19 -11.00
CA PRO A 181 14.82 -26.04 -10.13
C PRO A 181 15.88 -26.04 -9.02
N GLY A 182 16.95 -25.27 -9.17
CA GLY A 182 17.99 -25.10 -8.15
C GLY A 182 17.57 -24.27 -6.92
N TRP A 183 16.29 -23.94 -6.76
CA TRP A 183 15.81 -23.10 -5.64
C TRP A 183 15.58 -23.87 -4.33
N ILE A 184 15.69 -25.21 -4.35
CA ILE A 184 15.54 -26.09 -3.17
C ILE A 184 16.76 -26.99 -2.93
N THR A 185 17.75 -27.01 -3.82
CA THR A 185 18.96 -27.81 -3.62
C THR A 185 20.00 -27.05 -2.79
N ASP A 186 20.11 -27.48 -1.53
CA ASP A 186 21.13 -27.23 -0.47
C ASP A 186 21.71 -25.81 -0.29
#